data_AF-A0A2P2LN49-F1
#
_entry.id   AF-A0A2P2LN49-F1
#
_cell.length_a   1.000
_cell.length_b   1.000
_cell.length_c   1.000
_cell.angle_alpha   90.00
_cell.angle_beta   90.00
_cell.angle_gamma   90.00
#
_symmetry.space_group_name_H-M   'P 1'
#
loop_
_entity.id
_entity.type
_entity.pdbx_description
1 polymer ?
#
loop_
_entity_poly.entity_id
_entity_poly.type
_entity_poly.pdbx_seq_one_letter_code
_entity_poly.pdbx_strand_id
1 'polypeptide(L)'
;MQDVQNVMVHNLSPGMVTTDLLMSGATTKQAKFFINVLAEPAEVVAKFLVPNIRSIPAKGSMKPTYVRFLTGMKAYSQIFSRLAFGARRNRYMLED
;
A
#
# COMPACT_ATOMS: atom_id res chain seq x y z
N MET A 1 -2.11 -23.94 -29.06
CA MET A 1 -2.45 -22.89 -28.06
C MET A 1 -3.69 -22.19 -28.57
N GLN A 2 -4.74 -22.04 -27.75
CA GLN A 2 -5.86 -21.18 -28.10
C GLN A 2 -5.41 -19.70 -28.03
N ASP A 3 -5.75 -18.90 -29.03
CA ASP A 3 -5.46 -17.46 -29.06
C ASP A 3 -6.31 -16.72 -28.02
N VAL A 4 -5.76 -16.50 -26.83
CA VAL A 4 -6.42 -15.70 -25.78
C VAL A 4 -6.31 -14.22 -26.16
N GLN A 5 -7.45 -13.60 -26.49
CA GLN A 5 -7.54 -12.18 -26.78
C GLN A 5 -8.02 -11.38 -25.56
N ASN A 6 -7.82 -10.06 -25.58
CA ASN A 6 -8.25 -9.11 -24.53
C ASN A 6 -7.58 -9.29 -23.15
N VAL A 7 -6.34 -9.77 -23.13
CA VAL A 7 -5.53 -9.80 -21.91
C VAL A 7 -4.92 -8.43 -21.65
N MET A 8 -5.01 -7.96 -20.41
CA MET A 8 -4.40 -6.72 -19.96
C MET A 8 -3.49 -6.95 -18.76
N VAL A 9 -2.44 -6.12 -18.67
CA VAL A 9 -1.52 -6.10 -17.54
C VAL A 9 -1.60 -4.72 -16.87
N HIS A 10 -1.81 -4.73 -15.56
CA HIS A 10 -1.88 -3.52 -14.73
C HIS A 10 -0.84 -3.59 -13.62
N ASN A 11 -0.29 -2.43 -13.26
CA ASN A 11 0.63 -2.32 -12.14
C ASN A 11 -0.14 -1.91 -10.89
N LEU A 12 0.20 -2.54 -9.77
CA LEU A 12 -0.43 -2.29 -8.48
C LEU A 12 0.65 -2.01 -7.45
N SER A 13 0.56 -0.86 -6.78
CA SER A 13 1.40 -0.53 -5.64
C SER A 13 0.53 -0.47 -4.39
N PRO A 14 0.54 -1.52 -3.56
CA PRO A 14 -0.18 -1.53 -2.28
C PRO A 14 0.48 -0.62 -1.23
N GLY A 15 1.71 -0.17 -1.46
CA GLY A 15 2.50 0.54 -0.47
C GLY A 15 3.06 -0.42 0.59
N MET A 16 3.31 0.11 1.79
CA MET A 16 3.70 -0.72 2.93
C MET A 16 2.46 -1.39 3.51
N VAL A 17 2.50 -2.72 3.60
CA VAL A 17 1.41 -3.54 4.12
C VAL A 17 1.93 -4.40 5.26
N THR A 18 1.22 -4.47 6.37
CA THR A 18 1.62 -5.27 7.55
C THR A 18 1.44 -6.77 7.29
N THR A 19 2.25 -7.33 6.41
CA THR A 19 2.31 -8.77 6.11
C THR A 19 3.48 -9.40 6.84
N ASP A 20 3.45 -10.73 6.98
CA ASP A 20 4.56 -11.48 7.58
C ASP A 20 5.90 -11.21 6.87
N LEU A 21 5.86 -11.00 5.55
CA LEU A 21 7.03 -10.63 4.77
C LEU A 21 7.61 -9.27 5.16
N LEU A 22 6.77 -8.26 5.41
CA LEU A 22 7.25 -6.95 5.85
C LEU A 22 7.75 -6.99 7.29
N MET A 23 7.03 -7.71 8.15
CA MET A 23 7.31 -7.75 9.58
C MET A 23 8.55 -8.59 9.91
N SER A 24 8.86 -9.63 9.14
CA SER A 24 10.02 -10.51 9.37
C SER A 24 11.37 -9.80 9.22
N GLY A 25 11.44 -8.72 8.43
CA GLY A 25 12.67 -7.94 8.21
C GLY A 25 12.84 -6.71 9.11
N ALA A 26 11.88 -6.45 10.01
CA ALA A 26 11.74 -5.16 10.69
C ALA A 26 12.43 -5.11 12.06
N THR A 27 13.74 -5.33 12.09
CA THR A 27 14.50 -5.40 13.34
C THR A 27 15.12 -4.07 13.77
N THR A 28 15.25 -3.10 12.86
CA THR A 28 15.90 -1.81 13.12
C THR A 28 14.92 -0.74 13.61
N LYS A 29 15.42 0.22 14.41
CA LYS A 29 14.62 1.35 14.90
C LYS A 29 13.95 2.14 13.78
N GLN A 30 14.67 2.35 12.68
CA GLN A 30 14.17 3.05 11.49
C GLN A 30 13.07 2.26 10.79
N ALA A 31 13.21 0.93 10.66
CA ALA A 31 12.17 0.08 10.06
C ALA A 31 10.89 0.11 10.90
N LYS A 32 11.00 -0.05 12.22
CA LYS A 32 9.86 0.05 13.16
C LYS A 32 9.11 1.38 13.01
N PHE A 33 9.86 2.50 12.93
CA PHE A 33 9.29 3.82 12.69
C PHE A 33 8.47 3.87 11.40
N PHE A 34 9.06 3.50 10.26
CA PHE A 34 8.37 3.57 8.98
C PHE A 34 7.18 2.61 8.89
N ILE A 35 7.25 1.43 9.49
CA ILE A 35 6.13 0.49 9.55
C ILE A 35 4.96 1.08 10.34
N ASN A 36 5.21 1.64 11.52
CA ASN A 36 4.16 2.26 12.32
C ASN A 36 3.48 3.44 11.61
N VAL A 37 4.28 4.25 10.91
CA VAL A 37 3.81 5.46 10.23
C VAL A 37 3.09 5.17 8.92
N LEU A 38 3.64 4.30 8.08
CA LEU A 38 3.22 4.14 6.69
C LEU A 38 2.46 2.85 6.42
N ALA A 39 2.69 1.78 7.19
CA ALA A 39 2.09 0.50 6.88
C ALA A 39 0.60 0.49 7.24
N GLU A 40 -0.20 -0.11 6.37
CA GLU A 40 -1.62 -0.38 6.63
C GLU A 40 -1.90 -1.89 6.65
N PRO A 41 -2.98 -2.32 7.31
CA PRO A 41 -3.42 -3.71 7.26
C PRO A 41 -3.81 -4.10 5.83
N ALA A 42 -3.59 -5.38 5.49
CA ALA A 42 -3.89 -5.90 4.17
C ALA A 42 -5.36 -5.68 3.78
N GLU A 43 -6.28 -5.77 4.75
CA GLU A 43 -7.71 -5.56 4.57
C GLU A 43 -8.02 -4.13 4.15
N VAL A 44 -7.32 -3.14 4.72
CA VAL A 44 -7.50 -1.72 4.39
C VAL A 44 -7.01 -1.45 2.98
N VAL A 45 -5.85 -2.00 2.61
CA VAL A 45 -5.30 -1.83 1.28
C VAL A 45 -6.14 -2.55 0.23
N ALA A 46 -6.64 -3.75 0.53
CA ALA A 46 -7.53 -4.51 -0.34
C ALA A 46 -8.87 -3.78 -0.59
N LYS A 47 -9.45 -3.18 0.46
CA LYS A 47 -10.66 -2.34 0.34
C LYS A 47 -10.49 -1.17 -0.63
N PHE A 48 -9.28 -0.66 -0.81
CA PHE A 48 -8.97 0.33 -1.84
C PHE A 48 -8.67 -0.32 -3.19
N LEU A 49 -7.72 -1.25 -3.27
CA LEU A 49 -7.23 -1.77 -4.55
C LEU A 49 -8.28 -2.57 -5.31
N VAL A 50 -8.98 -3.48 -4.65
CA VAL A 50 -9.93 -4.40 -5.28
C VAL A 50 -11.00 -3.67 -6.10
N PRO A 51 -11.77 -2.69 -5.54
CA PRO A 51 -12.76 -1.98 -6.33
C PRO A 51 -12.14 -1.13 -7.44
N ASN A 52 -10.97 -0.52 -7.22
CA ASN A 52 -10.28 0.27 -8.23
C ASN A 52 -9.87 -0.58 -9.45
N ILE A 53 -9.33 -1.78 -9.21
CA ILE A 53 -8.98 -2.74 -10.27
C ILE A 53 -10.23 -3.18 -11.02
N ARG A 54 -11.28 -3.59 -10.31
CA ARG A 54 -12.54 -4.04 -10.92
C ARG A 54 -13.23 -2.95 -11.73
N SER A 55 -13.00 -1.67 -11.39
CA SER A 55 -13.56 -0.54 -12.12
C SER A 55 -12.97 -0.35 -13.52
N ILE A 56 -11.75 -0.83 -13.78
CA ILE A 56 -11.05 -0.65 -15.05
C ILE A 56 -11.77 -1.39 -16.20
N PRO A 57 -11.99 -2.71 -16.12
CA PRO A 57 -12.75 -3.42 -17.16
C PRO A 57 -14.22 -3.00 -17.19
N ALA A 58 -14.82 -2.65 -16.04
CA ALA A 58 -16.20 -2.17 -15.99
C ALA A 58 -16.40 -0.86 -16.77
N LYS A 59 -15.35 -0.04 -16.92
CA LYS A 59 -15.34 1.19 -17.74
C LYS A 59 -14.97 0.92 -19.20
N GLY A 60 -14.76 -0.34 -19.61
CA GLY A 60 -14.29 -0.70 -20.95
C GLY A 60 -12.87 -0.21 -21.28
N SER A 61 -12.08 0.16 -20.27
CA SER A 61 -10.74 0.68 -20.50
C SER A 61 -9.76 -0.45 -20.80
N MET A 62 -9.21 -0.46 -22.02
CA MET A 62 -8.16 -1.39 -22.43
C MET A 62 -6.72 -0.90 -22.16
N LYS A 63 -6.58 0.19 -21.38
CA LYS A 63 -5.29 0.84 -21.14
C LYS A 63 -4.55 0.23 -19.95
N PRO A 64 -3.23 -0.05 -20.07
CA PRO A 64 -2.38 -0.34 -18.92
C PRO A 64 -2.51 0.79 -17.89
N THR A 65 -2.71 0.42 -16.64
CA THR A 65 -3.04 1.36 -15.56
C THR A 65 -2.15 1.08 -14.37
N TYR A 66 -1.74 2.13 -13.67
CA TYR A 66 -0.98 2.02 -12.42
C TYR A 66 -1.82 2.51 -11.23
N VAL A 67 -2.28 1.59 -10.40
CA VAL A 67 -3.07 1.90 -9.20
C VAL A 67 -2.15 1.93 -7.97
N ARG A 68 -2.16 3.04 -7.22
CA ARG A 68 -1.24 3.27 -6.10
C ARG A 68 -2.03 3.63 -4.84
N PHE A 69 -1.91 2.82 -3.79
CA PHE A 69 -2.55 3.09 -2.50
C PHE A 69 -1.77 4.10 -1.65
N LEU A 70 -0.44 3.96 -1.63
CA LEU A 70 0.46 4.86 -0.92
C LEU A 70 1.16 5.76 -1.94
N THR A 71 0.66 6.99 -2.06
CA THR A 71 1.25 8.03 -2.90
C THR A 71 2.27 8.83 -2.10
N GLY A 72 3.15 9.57 -2.80
CA GLY A 72 4.12 10.44 -2.14
C GLY A 72 3.45 11.45 -1.20
N MET A 73 2.38 12.10 -1.66
CA MET A 73 1.59 13.03 -0.85
C MET A 73 1.05 12.39 0.43
N LYS A 74 0.50 11.17 0.32
CA LYS A 74 0.00 10.42 1.49
C LYS A 74 1.14 10.06 2.43
N ALA A 75 2.27 9.59 1.93
CA ALA A 75 3.45 9.27 2.74
C ALA A 75 3.98 10.51 3.48
N TYR A 76 4.16 11.64 2.80
CA TYR A 76 4.63 12.87 3.43
C TYR A 76 3.65 13.37 4.50
N SER A 77 2.35 13.33 4.25
CA SER A 77 1.34 13.72 5.25
C SER A 77 1.38 12.84 6.50
N GLN A 78 1.59 11.53 6.35
CA GLN A 78 1.66 10.59 7.46
C GLN A 78 2.94 10.79 8.28
N ILE A 79 4.08 10.97 7.62
CA ILE A 79 5.36 11.28 8.29
C ILE A 79 5.27 12.61 9.03
N PHE A 80 4.75 13.66 8.39
CA PHE A 80 4.56 14.95 9.03
C PHE A 80 3.64 14.84 10.25
N SER A 81 2.51 14.15 10.13
CA SER A 81 1.59 13.92 11.24
C SER A 81 2.26 13.18 12.41
N ARG A 82 3.13 12.21 12.12
CA ARG A 82 3.93 11.52 13.13
C ARG A 82 4.89 12.46 13.85
N LEU A 83 5.56 13.37 13.13
CA LEU A 83 6.55 14.29 13.68
C LEU A 83 5.90 15.43 14.48
N ALA A 84 4.81 16.00 13.97
CA ALA A 84 4.13 17.15 14.59
C ALA A 84 3.21 16.74 15.75
N PHE A 85 2.51 15.60 15.65
CA PHE A 85 1.45 15.22 16.58
C PHE A 85 1.68 13.86 17.27
N GLY A 86 2.79 13.18 16.99
CA GLY A 86 3.05 11.85 17.55
C GLY A 86 2.12 10.74 17.03
N ALA A 87 1.33 11.01 15.99
CA ALA A 87 0.31 10.09 15.49
C ALA A 87 0.90 8.74 15.06
N ARG A 88 0.18 7.64 15.33
CA ARG A 88 0.57 6.26 14.94
C ARG A 88 1.87 5.74 15.58
N ARG A 89 2.38 6.38 16.63
CA ARG A 89 3.48 5.82 17.43
C ARG A 89 3.12 4.44 17.97
N ASN A 90 4.04 3.50 17.89
CA ASN A 90 3.90 2.14 18.46
C ASN A 90 2.66 1.36 17.96
N ARG A 91 2.15 1.67 16.76
CA ARG A 91 0.90 1.09 16.26
C ARG A 91 0.98 -0.43 16.01
N TYR A 92 2.12 -0.91 15.52
CA TYR A 92 2.35 -2.34 15.21
C TYR A 92 3.60 -2.89 15.87
N MET A 93 4.63 -2.05 16.03
CA MET A 93 5.89 -2.41 16.65
C MET A 93 6.25 -1.40 17.73
N LEU A 94 6.77 -1.87 18.86
CA LEU A 94 7.28 -0.97 19.90
C LEU A 94 8.57 -0.31 19.42
N GLU A 95 8.57 1.03 19.35
CA GLU A 95 9.73 1.86 19.03
C GLU A 95 10.58 2.09 20.28
N ASP A 96 11.90 1.88 20.15
CA ASP A 96 12.92 2.13 21.18
C ASP A 96 13.31 3.62 21.28
#